data_AF-Q5BWG2-F1
#
_entry.id   AF-Q5BWG2-F1
#
_cell.length_a   1.000
_cell.length_b   1.000
_cell.length_c   1.000
_cell.angle_alpha   90.00
_cell.angle_beta   90.00
_cell.angle_gamma   90.00
#
_symmetry.space_group_name_H-M   'P 1'
#
loop_
_entity.id
_entity.type
_entity.pdbx_description
1 polymer ?
#
loop_
_entity_poly.entity_id
_entity_poly.type
_entity_poly.pdbx_seq_one_letter_code
_entity_poly.pdbx_strand_id
1 'polypeptide(L)'
;MWMKDCDQCSTAKLGGLQVWMQHLTNEHAIPTEWPSDRAARLTGANALRPYTTIAESKKKRRKDSIPRPLNSFMLFAQHIRRNVLRVFSDASNSVISQQLGDLWRTVPRSCRINMMMKQSTSENSSIEFPNYKY
;
A
#
# COMPACT_ATOMS: atom_id res chain seq x y z
N MET A 1 7.53 -3.32 3.43
CA MET A 1 7.25 -2.64 2.16
C MET A 1 7.93 -1.29 2.22
N TRP A 2 9.15 -1.24 1.69
CA TRP A 2 10.08 -0.16 1.97
C TRP A 2 10.27 0.67 0.71
N MET A 3 10.42 1.98 0.91
CA MET A 3 11.02 2.87 -0.08
C MET A 3 12.51 2.99 0.24
N LYS A 4 13.31 3.31 -0.77
CA LYS A 4 14.69 3.77 -0.57
C LYS A 4 14.62 5.27 -0.31
N ASP A 5 15.20 5.76 0.79
CA ASP A 5 15.30 7.20 1.03
C ASP A 5 16.12 7.85 -0.12
N CYS A 6 15.64 8.99 -0.62
CA CYS A 6 16.39 9.84 -1.56
C CYS A 6 17.01 11.03 -0.83
N ASP A 7 17.87 11.79 -1.51
CA ASP A 7 18.58 12.94 -0.91
C ASP A 7 17.63 14.04 -0.42
N GLN A 8 16.44 14.15 -1.01
CA GLN A 8 15.43 15.15 -0.61
C GLN A 8 14.53 14.68 0.54
N CYS A 9 14.62 13.41 0.95
CA CYS A 9 13.75 12.87 2.00
C CYS A 9 13.94 13.59 3.33
N SER A 10 15.18 13.92 3.70
CA SER A 10 15.50 14.61 4.95
C SER A 10 14.86 15.99 5.01
N THR A 11 14.95 16.75 3.92
CA THR A 11 14.35 18.08 3.79
C THR A 11 12.83 18.00 3.81
N ALA A 12 12.25 17.04 3.09
CA ALA A 12 10.80 16.87 3.02
C ALA A 12 10.19 16.46 4.38
N LYS A 13 10.91 15.66 5.19
CA LYS A 13 10.51 15.33 6.57
C LYS A 13 10.46 16.58 7.47
N LEU A 14 11.41 17.50 7.32
CA LEU A 14 11.45 18.76 8.07
C LEU A 14 10.37 19.76 7.60
N GLY A 15 9.96 19.69 6.34
CA GLY A 15 8.89 20.54 5.77
C GLY A 15 7.47 20.22 6.27
N GLY A 16 7.31 19.24 7.15
CA GLY A 16 6.02 18.87 7.75
C GLY A 16 5.24 17.81 6.95
N LEU A 17 4.07 17.44 7.49
CA LEU A 17 3.28 16.31 7.01
C LEU A 17 2.91 16.42 5.53
N GLN A 18 2.42 17.58 5.10
CA GLN A 18 1.94 17.79 3.74
C GLN A 18 3.08 17.73 2.71
N VAL A 19 4.21 18.39 3.00
CA VAL A 19 5.40 18.36 2.14
C VAL A 19 5.95 16.94 2.04
N TRP A 20 6.00 16.24 3.17
CA TRP A 20 6.42 14.84 3.19
C TRP A 20 5.50 13.95 2.35
N MET A 21 4.18 14.08 2.51
CA MET A 21 3.22 13.32 1.72
C MET A 21 3.34 13.61 0.23
N GLN A 22 3.47 14.87 -0.16
CA GLN A 22 3.63 15.26 -1.57
C GLN A 22 4.92 14.71 -2.17
N HIS A 23 6.04 14.81 -1.44
CA HIS A 23 7.32 14.24 -1.84
C HIS A 23 7.22 12.73 -2.04
N LEU A 24 6.61 12.02 -1.08
CA LEU A 24 6.37 10.58 -1.19
C LEU A 24 5.56 10.25 -2.43
N THR A 25 4.55 11.04 -2.80
CA THR A 25 3.73 10.76 -3.97
C THR A 25 4.37 11.10 -5.30
N ASN A 26 5.42 11.93 -5.32
CA ASN A 26 6.13 12.29 -6.54
C ASN A 26 7.33 11.37 -6.78
N GLU A 27 8.18 11.19 -5.75
CA GLU A 27 9.45 10.45 -5.86
C GLU A 27 9.32 8.98 -5.42
N HIS A 28 8.39 8.68 -4.52
CA HIS A 28 8.24 7.37 -3.89
C HIS A 28 6.82 6.80 -4.05
N ALA A 29 6.15 7.14 -5.16
CA ALA A 29 4.78 6.73 -5.42
C ALA A 29 4.63 5.20 -5.50
N ILE A 30 5.69 4.54 -5.95
CA ILE A 30 5.74 3.10 -6.21
C ILE A 30 6.60 2.42 -5.14
N PRO A 31 6.09 1.37 -4.48
CA PRO A 31 6.89 0.59 -3.56
C PRO A 31 8.04 -0.13 -4.29
N THR A 32 9.22 -0.16 -3.67
CA THR A 32 10.37 -0.93 -4.20
C THR A 32 10.08 -2.44 -4.22
N GLU A 33 9.28 -2.91 -3.26
CA GLU A 33 8.89 -4.32 -3.15
C GLU A 33 7.36 -4.43 -3.17
N TRP A 34 6.82 -5.15 -4.14
CA TRP A 34 5.38 -5.35 -4.26
C TRP A 34 4.87 -6.38 -3.27
N PRO A 35 3.59 -6.27 -2.83
CA PRO A 35 3.03 -7.24 -1.91
C PRO A 35 2.97 -8.63 -2.56
N SER A 36 2.66 -8.70 -3.85
CA SER A 36 2.67 -9.95 -4.63
C SER A 36 4.05 -10.61 -4.72
N ASP A 37 5.10 -9.81 -4.90
CA ASP A 37 6.49 -10.28 -4.95
C ASP A 37 6.94 -10.84 -3.58
N ARG A 38 6.48 -10.20 -2.49
CA ARG A 38 6.65 -10.73 -1.13
C ARG A 38 5.89 -12.04 -0.90
N ALA A 39 4.71 -12.22 -1.53
CA ALA A 39 3.93 -13.46 -1.45
C ALA A 39 4.74 -14.67 -1.88
N ALA A 40 5.42 -14.54 -3.02
CA ALA A 40 6.21 -15.61 -3.61
C ALA A 40 7.37 -16.05 -2.71
N ARG A 41 7.79 -15.21 -1.76
CA ARG A 41 8.85 -15.50 -0.79
C ARG A 41 8.34 -15.97 0.58
N LEU A 42 7.02 -16.06 0.80
CA LEU A 42 6.48 -16.55 2.06
C LEU A 42 6.71 -18.06 2.21
N THR A 43 7.16 -18.48 3.39
CA THR A 43 7.37 -19.90 3.73
C THR A 43 6.54 -20.28 4.98
N GLY A 44 6.24 -21.57 5.14
CA GLY A 44 5.55 -22.10 6.32
C GLY A 44 4.09 -21.65 6.46
N ALA A 45 3.64 -21.37 7.70
CA ALA A 45 2.24 -21.03 8.00
C ALA A 45 1.74 -19.75 7.32
N ASN A 46 2.65 -18.84 6.96
CA ASN A 46 2.35 -17.61 6.23
C ASN A 46 2.07 -17.86 4.74
N ALA A 47 2.60 -18.96 4.17
CA ALA A 47 2.34 -19.37 2.78
C ALA A 47 0.95 -19.97 2.60
N LEU A 48 0.31 -20.45 3.68
CA LEU A 48 -1.08 -20.95 3.64
C LEU A 48 -2.10 -19.83 3.44
N ARG A 49 -1.73 -18.60 3.80
CA ARG A 49 -2.61 -17.42 3.73
C ARG A 49 -1.85 -16.21 3.18
N PRO A 50 -1.34 -16.30 1.95
CA PRO A 50 -0.42 -15.31 1.41
C PRO A 50 -1.11 -13.94 1.31
N TYR A 51 -2.37 -13.88 0.86
CA TYR A 51 -3.06 -12.60 0.72
C TYR A 51 -3.29 -11.92 2.07
N THR A 52 -3.74 -12.66 3.09
CA THR A 52 -3.99 -12.05 4.41
C THR A 52 -2.70 -11.61 5.11
N THR A 53 -1.63 -12.38 4.95
CA THR A 53 -0.29 -12.06 5.49
C THR A 53 0.25 -10.79 4.86
N ILE A 54 0.00 -10.58 3.57
CA ILE A 54 0.55 -9.47 2.79
C ILE A 54 -0.30 -8.21 2.88
N ALA A 55 -1.62 -8.39 2.93
CA ALA A 55 -2.56 -7.31 3.17
C ALA A 55 -2.34 -6.69 4.55
N GLU A 56 -1.75 -7.41 5.52
CA GLU A 56 -1.37 -6.94 6.85
C GLU A 56 -2.48 -6.07 7.49
N SER A 57 -3.73 -6.47 7.27
CA SER A 57 -4.88 -5.72 7.73
C SER A 57 -5.03 -5.99 9.23
N LYS A 58 -4.56 -5.05 10.07
CA LYS A 58 -4.64 -5.14 11.54
C LYS A 58 -6.08 -5.18 12.09
N LYS A 59 -7.11 -5.04 11.24
CA LYS A 59 -8.51 -5.17 11.65
C LYS A 59 -8.84 -6.65 11.88
N LYS A 60 -9.29 -6.97 13.10
CA LYS A 60 -9.84 -8.28 13.47
C LYS A 60 -10.98 -8.62 12.49
N ARG A 61 -10.73 -9.56 11.57
CA ARG A 61 -11.71 -9.95 10.55
C ARG A 61 -12.76 -10.86 11.17
N ARG A 62 -14.00 -10.74 10.70
CA ARG A 62 -15.03 -11.78 10.92
C ARG A 62 -14.54 -13.07 10.25
N LYS A 63 -14.71 -14.21 10.93
CA LYS A 63 -14.16 -15.51 10.51
C LYS A 63 -14.64 -15.96 9.13
N ASP A 64 -15.81 -15.46 8.71
CA ASP A 64 -16.52 -15.90 7.49
C ASP A 64 -16.53 -14.83 6.38
N SER A 65 -15.78 -13.72 6.54
CA SER A 65 -15.76 -12.65 5.54
C SER A 65 -14.51 -12.74 4.67
N ILE A 66 -14.72 -13.04 3.38
CA ILE A 66 -13.64 -13.02 2.38
C ILE A 66 -13.27 -11.56 2.10
N PRO A 67 -11.99 -11.17 2.33
CA PRO A 67 -11.56 -9.79 2.12
C PRO A 67 -11.57 -9.44 0.63
N ARG A 68 -12.17 -8.29 0.29
CA ARG A 68 -12.09 -7.74 -1.08
C ARG A 68 -10.63 -7.62 -1.51
N PRO A 69 -10.29 -7.92 -2.78
CA PRO A 69 -8.99 -7.58 -3.32
C PRO A 69 -8.76 -6.07 -3.20
N LEU A 70 -7.56 -5.69 -2.75
CA LEU A 70 -7.15 -4.29 -2.63
C LEU A 70 -7.20 -3.63 -4.00
N ASN A 71 -7.93 -2.51 -4.11
CA ASN A 71 -7.89 -1.70 -5.33
C ASN A 71 -6.55 -0.95 -5.48
N SER A 72 -6.27 -0.44 -6.67
CA SER A 72 -5.01 0.24 -7.01
C SER A 72 -4.76 1.44 -6.10
N PHE A 73 -5.81 2.19 -5.76
CA PHE A 73 -5.76 3.26 -4.76
C PHE A 73 -5.45 2.74 -3.35
N MET A 74 -6.01 1.60 -2.94
CA MET A 74 -5.76 1.02 -1.62
C MET A 74 -4.31 0.55 -1.48
N LEU A 75 -3.72 -0.01 -2.54
CA LEU A 75 -2.30 -0.36 -2.56
C LEU A 75 -1.40 0.87 -2.41
N PHE A 76 -1.71 1.94 -3.15
CA PHE A 76 -1.04 3.23 -3.02
C PHE A 76 -1.18 3.81 -1.61
N ALA A 77 -2.41 3.95 -1.13
CA ALA A 77 -2.72 4.56 0.16
C ALA A 77 -2.07 3.79 1.30
N GLN A 78 -2.06 2.46 1.24
CA GLN A 78 -1.39 1.60 2.22
C GLN A 78 0.13 1.82 2.21
N HIS A 79 0.75 1.93 1.04
CA HIS A 79 2.18 2.17 0.92
C HIS A 79 2.56 3.53 1.52
N ILE A 80 1.94 4.61 1.05
CA ILE A 80 2.28 5.98 1.47
C ILE A 80 1.96 6.18 2.95
N ARG A 81 0.78 5.77 3.43
CA ARG A 81 0.39 5.92 4.83
C ARG A 81 1.37 5.25 5.79
N ARG A 82 1.93 4.10 5.44
CA ARG A 82 2.95 3.42 6.27
C ARG A 82 4.23 4.23 6.36
N ASN A 83 4.68 4.83 5.26
CA ASN A 83 5.88 5.67 5.27
C ASN A 83 5.63 6.99 6.01
N VAL A 84 4.43 7.56 5.91
CA VAL A 84 4.01 8.76 6.66
C VAL A 84 4.01 8.50 8.16
N LEU A 85 3.32 7.44 8.62
CA LEU A 85 3.20 7.11 10.05
C LEU A 85 4.53 6.71 10.71
N ARG A 86 5.57 6.44 9.93
CA ARG A 86 6.93 6.21 10.47
C ARG A 86 7.63 7.50 10.87
N VAL A 87 7.32 8.61 10.19
CA VAL A 87 7.90 9.93 10.47
C VAL A 87 6.97 10.70 11.40
N PHE A 88 5.66 10.65 11.11
CA PHE A 88 4.61 11.34 11.85
C PHE A 88 3.67 10.30 12.47
N SER A 89 4.09 9.67 13.57
CA SER A 89 3.27 8.65 14.26
C SER A 89 1.96 9.21 14.82
N ASP A 90 1.97 10.49 15.19
CA ASP A 90 0.83 11.16 15.84
C ASP A 90 -0.16 11.77 14.84
N ALA A 91 0.15 11.71 13.54
CA ALA A 91 -0.73 12.23 12.51
C ALA A 91 -2.05 11.45 12.46
N SER A 92 -3.16 12.18 12.46
CA SER A 92 -4.48 11.55 12.38
C SER A 92 -4.65 10.81 11.06
N ASN A 93 -5.11 9.57 11.16
CA ASN A 93 -5.43 8.74 10.02
C ASN A 93 -6.49 9.35 9.09
N SER A 94 -7.41 10.17 9.62
CA SER A 94 -8.41 10.87 8.82
C SER A 94 -7.76 11.91 7.90
N VAL A 95 -6.85 12.71 8.44
CA VAL A 95 -6.11 13.76 7.71
C VAL A 95 -5.25 13.13 6.61
N ILE A 96 -4.51 12.07 6.93
CA ILE A 96 -3.70 11.34 5.95
C ILE A 96 -4.60 10.78 4.84
N SER A 97 -5.72 10.15 5.18
CA SER A 97 -6.64 9.58 4.20
C SER A 97 -7.27 10.64 3.28
N GLN A 98 -7.58 11.82 3.80
CA GLN A 98 -8.10 12.92 3.00
C GLN A 98 -7.05 13.42 2.00
N GLN A 99 -5.84 13.74 2.47
CA GLN A 99 -4.75 14.20 1.62
C GLN A 99 -4.34 13.16 0.57
N LEU A 100 -4.35 11.87 0.91
CA LEU A 100 -4.06 10.80 -0.07
C LEU A 100 -5.08 10.76 -1.21
N GLY A 101 -6.34 11.09 -0.95
CA GLY A 101 -7.37 11.17 -1.99
C GLY A 101 -7.09 12.27 -3.00
N ASP A 102 -6.60 13.42 -2.53
CA ASP A 102 -6.23 14.56 -3.37
C ASP A 102 -4.94 14.27 -4.14
N LEU A 103 -3.91 13.78 -3.45
CA LEU A 103 -2.63 13.42 -4.08
C LEU A 103 -2.78 12.30 -5.11
N TRP A 104 -3.69 11.34 -4.90
CA TRP A 104 -3.93 10.29 -5.90
C TRP A 104 -4.36 10.84 -7.27
N ARG A 105 -5.03 12.00 -7.29
CA ARG A 105 -5.42 12.67 -8.53
C ARG A 105 -4.22 13.27 -9.25
N THR A 106 -3.18 13.67 -8.49
CA THR A 106 -1.95 14.25 -9.03
C THR A 106 -0.91 13.19 -9.43
N VAL A 107 -1.08 11.93 -8.99
CA VAL A 107 -0.15 10.84 -9.34
C VAL A 107 -0.12 10.62 -10.87
N PRO A 108 1.09 10.54 -11.48
CA PRO A 108 1.27 10.29 -12.89
C PRO A 108 0.52 9.05 -13.39
N ARG A 109 -0.02 9.13 -14.61
CA ARG A 109 -0.78 8.03 -15.21
C ARG A 109 0.05 6.74 -15.30
N SER A 110 1.37 6.85 -15.54
CA SER A 110 2.30 5.71 -15.55
C SER A 110 2.34 4.96 -14.23
N CYS A 111 2.40 5.68 -13.10
CA CYS A 111 2.37 5.08 -11.76
C CYS A 111 1.02 4.41 -11.49
N ARG A 112 -0.09 5.06 -11.87
CA ARG A 112 -1.44 4.48 -11.75
C ARG A 112 -1.61 3.22 -12.59
N ILE A 113 -1.08 3.20 -13.81
CA ILE A 113 -1.11 2.02 -14.70
C ILE A 113 -0.29 0.88 -14.08
N ASN A 114 0.91 1.15 -13.55
CA ASN A 114 1.72 0.12 -12.91
C ASN A 114 0.99 -0.48 -11.69
N MET A 115 0.36 0.37 -10.87
CA MET A 115 -0.46 -0.09 -9.74
C MET A 115 -1.69 -0.90 -10.17
N MET A 116 -2.34 -0.53 -11.27
CA MET A 116 -3.47 -1.27 -11.84
C MET A 116 -3.03 -2.63 -12.41
N MET A 117 -1.93 -2.67 -13.15
CA MET A 117 -1.33 -3.92 -13.68
C MET A 117 -0.94 -4.88 -12.55
N LYS A 118 -0.34 -4.37 -11.47
CA LYS A 118 0.04 -5.18 -10.31
C LYS A 118 -1.17 -5.59 -9.46
N GLN A 119 -2.26 -4.82 -9.50
CA GLN A 119 -3.54 -5.24 -8.93
C GLN A 119 -4.14 -6.42 -9.71
N SER A 120 -4.06 -6.44 -11.05
CA SER A 120 -4.51 -7.62 -11.81
C SER A 120 -3.73 -8.88 -11.44
N THR A 121 -2.46 -8.77 -11.04
CA THR A 121 -1.66 -9.85 -10.43
C THR A 121 -2.03 -10.12 -8.95
N SER A 122 -3.28 -9.84 -8.55
CA SER A 122 -3.91 -10.35 -7.33
C SER A 122 -4.33 -11.82 -7.46
N GLU A 123 -3.63 -12.58 -8.32
CA GLU A 123 -3.68 -14.04 -8.40
C GLU A 123 -3.58 -14.68 -7.02
N ASN A 124 -2.79 -14.11 -6.10
CA ASN A 124 -2.67 -14.62 -4.72
C ASN A 124 -4.01 -14.63 -3.95
N SER A 125 -4.90 -13.65 -4.17
CA SER A 125 -6.24 -13.64 -3.57
C SER A 125 -7.14 -14.70 -4.19
N SER A 126 -7.03 -14.89 -5.51
CA SER A 126 -7.79 -15.89 -6.27
C SER A 126 -7.33 -17.32 -5.95
N ILE A 127 -6.03 -17.50 -5.65
CA ILE A 127 -5.46 -18.76 -5.16
C ILE A 127 -5.98 -19.08 -3.75
N GLU A 128 -6.03 -18.09 -2.85
CA GLU A 128 -6.50 -18.29 -1.47
C GLU A 128 -8.04 -18.43 -1.37
N PHE A 129 -8.78 -17.81 -2.28
CA PHE A 129 -10.26 -17.83 -2.31
C PHE A 129 -10.82 -18.12 -3.71
N PRO A 130 -10.67 -19.35 -4.23
CA PRO A 130 -11.14 -19.70 -5.58
C PRO A 130 -12.66 -19.65 -5.75
N ASN A 131 -13.43 -19.75 -4.66
CA ASN A 131 -14.90 -19.69 -4.66
C ASN A 131 -15.46 -18.25 -4.49
N TYR A 132 -14.63 -17.21 -4.58
CA TYR A 132 -15.08 -15.83 -4.43
C TYR A 132 -15.72 -15.31 -5.73
N LYS A 133 -17.05 -15.40 -5.83
CA LYS A 133 -17.85 -14.71 -6.87
C LYS A 133 -18.15 -13.27 -6.44
N TYR A 134 -17.99 -12.33 -7.38
CA TYR A 134 -18.42 -10.94 -7.25
C TYR A 134 -19.95 -10.84 -7.24
#